data_AF-A0A2E3XXU7-F1
#
_entry.id   AF-A0A2E3XXU7-F1
#
_cell.length_a   1.000
_cell.length_b   1.000
_cell.length_c   1.000
_cell.angle_alpha   90.00
_cell.angle_beta   90.00
_cell.angle_gamma   90.00
#
_symmetry.space_group_name_H-M   'P 1'
#
loop_
_entity.id
_entity.type
_entity.pdbx_description
1 polymer ?
#
loop_
_entity_poly.entity_id
_entity_poly.type
_entity_poly.pdbx_seq_one_letter_code
_entity_poly.pdbx_strand_id
1 'polypeptide(L)'
;MKLIILILSAIFFFSCELHKQEVRTPPPVEAKVIDLDSIETLIAAVLQDDYFTAKRTLELTSLELNVINEQGKLLLNEAIKLDRLLMGELLISYGALPDESDEFNETARELIQKSAYIDEWKTIFDGGTVSSDYVTKESFILLSETAIDNQDARIHTMGLYRERGADINSINSDNQSLLMIASSKNLVKVVDYLCSFEELDPNLTVTVIRRRREFHITAMFYAQTPEMKSALRNCGVTE
;
A
#
# COMPACT_ATOMS: atom_id res chain seq x y z
N MET A 1 76.05 -20.12 -30.00
CA MET A 1 74.59 -20.28 -30.18
C MET A 1 73.98 -20.56 -28.80
N LYS A 2 73.15 -19.66 -28.24
CA LYS A 2 72.57 -19.70 -26.88
C LYS A 2 73.61 -19.97 -25.74
N LEU A 3 74.45 -19.04 -25.28
CA LEU A 3 74.21 -17.71 -24.65
C LEU A 3 74.05 -17.78 -23.10
N ILE A 4 75.13 -17.44 -22.36
CA ILE A 4 75.20 -16.74 -21.04
C ILE A 4 74.74 -17.52 -19.76
N ILE A 5 75.44 -17.68 -18.60
CA ILE A 5 76.46 -16.92 -17.77
C ILE A 5 75.78 -15.91 -16.78
N LEU A 6 76.06 -15.73 -15.48
CA LEU A 6 77.04 -16.21 -14.47
C LEU A 6 76.40 -17.29 -13.52
N ILE A 7 77.01 -17.98 -12.52
CA ILE A 7 78.26 -17.91 -11.71
C ILE A 7 78.14 -17.22 -10.32
N LEU A 8 78.37 -18.01 -9.23
CA LEU A 8 78.83 -17.65 -7.85
C LEU A 8 77.96 -16.70 -6.98
N SER A 9 78.13 -16.54 -5.66
CA SER A 9 78.57 -17.42 -4.53
C SER A 9 78.49 -16.61 -3.22
N ALA A 10 78.34 -17.27 -2.05
CA ALA A 10 78.20 -16.63 -0.72
C ALA A 10 76.87 -15.85 -0.57
N ILE A 11 76.24 -15.72 0.60
CA ILE A 11 76.77 -15.13 1.83
C ILE A 11 76.23 -15.81 3.11
N PHE A 12 77.10 -15.89 4.11
CA PHE A 12 76.87 -16.25 5.51
C PHE A 12 75.89 -15.29 6.20
N PHE A 13 75.06 -15.78 7.15
CA PHE A 13 74.48 -15.03 8.28
C PHE A 13 73.94 -13.60 8.06
N PHE A 14 72.62 -13.41 8.18
CA PHE A 14 72.03 -12.55 9.23
C PHE A 14 70.51 -12.77 9.35
N SER A 15 69.95 -12.43 10.51
CA SER A 15 68.52 -12.58 10.82
C SER A 15 67.63 -11.80 9.85
N CYS A 16 66.63 -12.47 9.25
CA CYS A 16 65.62 -11.80 8.43
C CYS A 16 64.30 -11.69 9.22
N GLU A 17 63.97 -10.47 9.61
CA GLU A 17 62.81 -10.11 10.41
C GLU A 17 61.56 -10.10 9.52
N LEU A 18 60.85 -11.25 9.45
CA LEU A 18 59.65 -11.36 8.62
C LEU A 18 58.55 -10.44 9.15
N HIS A 19 58.29 -9.37 8.39
CA HIS A 19 57.09 -8.56 8.51
C HIS A 19 55.85 -9.46 8.50
N LYS A 20 55.06 -9.40 9.57
CA LYS A 20 53.71 -9.99 9.60
C LYS A 20 52.83 -9.20 8.64
N GLN A 21 52.68 -9.68 7.40
CA GLN A 21 51.52 -9.30 6.61
C GLN A 21 50.29 -9.91 7.29
N GLU A 22 49.47 -9.06 7.91
CA GLU A 22 48.12 -9.45 8.28
C GLU A 22 47.38 -9.86 7.02
N VAL A 23 47.08 -11.15 6.91
CA VAL A 23 46.12 -11.65 5.93
C VAL A 23 44.78 -11.06 6.33
N ARG A 24 44.41 -9.94 5.71
CA ARG A 24 43.07 -9.37 5.81
C ARG A 24 42.11 -10.37 5.17
N THR A 25 41.56 -11.26 5.98
CA THR A 25 40.34 -11.98 5.63
C THR A 25 39.30 -10.92 5.25
N PRO A 26 38.60 -11.04 4.11
CA PRO A 26 37.45 -10.18 3.87
C PRO A 26 36.50 -10.32 5.07
N PRO A 27 35.80 -9.24 5.48
CA PRO A 27 34.80 -9.37 6.53
C PRO A 27 33.81 -10.46 6.13
N PRO A 28 33.27 -11.23 7.09
CA PRO A 28 32.25 -12.21 6.77
C PRO A 28 31.13 -11.49 6.01
N VAL A 29 30.80 -11.99 4.83
CA VAL A 29 29.63 -11.52 4.09
C VAL A 29 28.45 -11.88 4.99
N GLU A 30 27.87 -10.88 5.65
CA GLU A 30 26.63 -11.03 6.38
C GLU A 30 25.58 -11.47 5.37
N ALA A 31 25.27 -12.76 5.38
CA ALA A 31 24.21 -13.31 4.56
C ALA A 31 22.92 -12.65 5.03
N LYS A 32 22.44 -11.66 4.28
CA LYS A 32 21.14 -11.01 4.49
C LYS A 32 20.11 -12.12 4.57
N VAL A 33 19.56 -12.33 5.77
CA VAL A 33 18.56 -13.36 6.00
C VAL A 33 17.30 -12.90 5.28
N ILE A 34 17.08 -13.48 4.10
CA ILE A 34 15.89 -13.23 3.30
C ILE A 34 14.74 -13.95 4.02
N ASP A 35 13.86 -13.16 4.64
CA ASP A 35 12.62 -13.66 5.23
C ASP A 35 11.61 -13.97 4.10
N LEU A 36 11.70 -15.20 3.58
CA LEU A 36 10.88 -15.67 2.47
C LEU A 36 9.38 -15.60 2.79
N ASP A 37 8.99 -15.98 4.01
CA ASP A 37 7.59 -15.96 4.47
C ASP A 37 7.03 -14.52 4.40
N SER A 38 7.83 -13.52 4.80
CA SER A 38 7.44 -12.10 4.70
C SER A 38 7.42 -11.58 3.27
N ILE A 39 8.31 -12.06 2.38
CA ILE A 39 8.27 -11.71 0.95
C ILE A 39 7.01 -12.29 0.28
N GLU A 40 6.70 -13.56 0.51
CA GLU A 40 5.47 -14.20 0.02
C GLU A 40 4.23 -13.49 0.54
N THR A 41 4.23 -13.12 1.82
CA THR A 41 3.16 -12.33 2.44
C THR A 41 3.00 -10.96 1.77
N LEU A 42 4.09 -10.26 1.49
CA LEU A 42 4.05 -8.97 0.79
C LEU A 42 3.58 -9.10 -0.66
N ILE A 43 4.03 -10.12 -1.40
CA ILE A 43 3.56 -10.41 -2.76
C ILE A 43 2.05 -10.67 -2.75
N ALA A 44 1.57 -11.53 -1.86
CA ALA A 44 0.14 -11.83 -1.73
C ALA A 44 -0.67 -10.57 -1.40
N ALA A 45 -0.19 -9.73 -0.46
CA ALA A 45 -0.83 -8.48 -0.09
C ALA A 45 -0.90 -7.48 -1.25
N VAL A 46 0.21 -7.27 -1.97
CA VAL A 46 0.26 -6.41 -3.18
C VAL A 46 -0.67 -6.93 -4.28
N LEU A 47 -0.80 -8.26 -4.44
CA LEU A 47 -1.68 -8.89 -5.43
C LEU A 47 -3.17 -8.92 -5.02
N GLN A 48 -3.48 -8.79 -3.73
CA GLN A 48 -4.86 -8.76 -3.21
C GLN A 48 -5.36 -7.35 -2.83
N ASP A 49 -4.51 -6.33 -2.92
CA ASP A 49 -4.75 -4.98 -2.40
C ASP A 49 -4.89 -4.89 -0.87
N ASP A 50 -4.33 -5.85 -0.14
CA ASP A 50 -4.30 -5.80 1.32
C ASP A 50 -3.22 -4.83 1.79
N TYR A 51 -3.54 -3.53 1.69
CA TYR A 51 -2.66 -2.46 2.16
C TYR A 51 -2.24 -2.65 3.62
N PHE A 52 -3.14 -3.15 4.48
CA PHE A 52 -2.84 -3.34 5.91
C PHE A 52 -1.73 -4.36 6.11
N THR A 53 -1.87 -5.55 5.50
CA THR A 53 -0.84 -6.59 5.56
C THR A 53 0.44 -6.12 4.89
N ALA A 54 0.38 -5.45 3.73
CA ALA A 54 1.56 -4.90 3.06
C ALA A 54 2.32 -3.90 3.95
N LYS A 55 1.64 -2.87 4.49
CA LYS A 55 2.25 -1.86 5.38
C LYS A 55 2.83 -2.52 6.62
N ARG A 56 2.08 -3.41 7.28
CA ARG A 56 2.54 -4.10 8.49
C ARG A 56 3.77 -4.97 8.23
N THR A 57 3.85 -5.65 7.10
CA THR A 57 5.03 -6.45 6.73
C THR A 57 6.24 -5.53 6.53
N LEU A 58 6.08 -4.44 5.78
CA LEU A 58 7.14 -3.44 5.54
C LEU A 58 7.62 -2.72 6.81
N GLU A 59 6.74 -2.50 7.79
CA GLU A 59 7.09 -1.91 9.10
C GLU A 59 7.87 -2.88 10.01
N LEU A 60 7.62 -4.18 9.89
CA LEU A 60 8.21 -5.21 10.75
C LEU A 60 9.48 -5.85 10.18
N THR A 61 9.75 -5.68 8.87
CA THR A 61 10.83 -6.41 8.17
C THR A 61 11.62 -5.51 7.20
N SER A 62 12.93 -5.72 7.13
CA SER A 62 13.82 -4.98 6.21
C SER A 62 13.92 -5.72 4.87
N LEU A 63 12.83 -5.69 4.10
CA LEU A 63 12.75 -6.33 2.79
C LEU A 63 13.43 -5.51 1.69
N GLU A 64 13.81 -6.19 0.61
CA GLU A 64 14.33 -5.57 -0.61
C GLU A 64 13.20 -5.54 -1.64
N LEU A 65 12.75 -4.35 -2.05
CA LEU A 65 11.56 -4.20 -2.89
C LEU A 65 11.84 -4.24 -4.40
N ASN A 66 13.12 -4.12 -4.77
CA ASN A 66 13.58 -4.12 -6.16
C ASN A 66 14.01 -5.53 -6.62
N VAL A 67 13.41 -6.56 -6.03
CA VAL A 67 13.58 -7.96 -6.44
C VAL A 67 12.39 -8.41 -7.28
N ILE A 68 12.68 -9.21 -8.29
CA ILE A 68 11.66 -9.88 -9.11
C ILE A 68 11.04 -11.06 -8.36
N ASN A 69 9.74 -11.27 -8.53
CA ASN A 69 9.04 -12.46 -8.05
C ASN A 69 9.30 -13.67 -8.98
N GLU A 70 8.74 -14.84 -8.65
CA GLU A 70 8.87 -16.07 -9.45
C GLU A 70 8.32 -15.95 -10.89
N GLN A 71 7.53 -14.92 -11.18
CA GLN A 71 7.00 -14.62 -12.51
C GLN A 71 7.82 -13.55 -13.25
N GLY A 72 9.01 -13.20 -12.73
CA GLY A 72 9.94 -12.26 -13.34
C GLY A 72 9.53 -10.79 -13.21
N LYS A 73 8.59 -10.45 -12.33
CA LYS A 73 8.00 -9.10 -12.17
C LYS A 73 8.42 -8.42 -10.87
N LEU A 74 8.68 -7.11 -10.93
CA LEU A 74 8.83 -6.25 -9.73
C LEU A 74 7.48 -5.99 -9.06
N LEU A 75 7.45 -5.87 -7.72
CA LEU A 75 6.21 -5.58 -6.97
C LEU A 75 5.52 -4.29 -7.41
N LEU A 76 6.30 -3.23 -7.66
CA LEU A 76 5.78 -1.94 -8.11
C LEU A 76 5.14 -2.05 -9.51
N ASN A 77 5.69 -2.88 -10.40
CA ASN A 77 5.11 -3.14 -11.72
C ASN A 77 3.74 -3.82 -11.60
N GLU A 78 3.56 -4.76 -10.68
CA GLU A 78 2.25 -5.38 -10.44
C GLU A 78 1.23 -4.41 -9.83
N ALA A 79 1.65 -3.56 -8.89
CA ALA A 79 0.78 -2.52 -8.33
C ALA A 79 0.27 -1.55 -9.42
N ILE A 80 1.12 -1.15 -10.36
CA ILE A 80 0.76 -0.29 -11.50
C ILE A 80 -0.14 -1.03 -12.50
N LYS A 81 0.20 -2.28 -12.87
CA LYS A 81 -0.60 -3.11 -13.78
C LYS A 81 -2.03 -3.37 -13.26
N LEU A 82 -2.23 -3.25 -11.96
CA LEU A 82 -3.52 -3.41 -11.26
C LEU A 82 -4.13 -2.08 -10.79
N ASP A 83 -3.55 -0.94 -11.19
CA ASP A 83 -4.00 0.43 -10.88
C ASP A 83 -4.12 0.75 -9.36
N ARG A 84 -3.30 0.10 -8.54
CA ARG A 84 -3.28 0.21 -7.07
C ARG A 84 -2.42 1.36 -6.60
N LEU A 85 -2.89 2.59 -6.82
CA LEU A 85 -2.16 3.82 -6.49
C LEU A 85 -1.64 3.87 -5.05
N LEU A 86 -2.49 3.55 -4.06
CA LEU A 86 -2.10 3.56 -2.65
C LEU A 86 -1.05 2.49 -2.30
N MET A 87 -1.15 1.30 -2.92
CA MET A 87 -0.15 0.25 -2.76
C MET A 87 1.19 0.65 -3.39
N GLY A 88 1.18 1.31 -4.55
CA GLY A 88 2.40 1.82 -5.18
C GLY A 88 3.05 2.97 -4.41
N GLU A 89 2.26 3.93 -3.90
CA GLU A 89 2.74 4.99 -3.00
C GLU A 89 3.43 4.38 -1.77
N LEU A 90 2.81 3.36 -1.16
CA LEU A 90 3.40 2.61 -0.04
C LEU A 90 4.73 1.97 -0.44
N LEU A 91 4.78 1.18 -1.52
CA LEU A 91 6.02 0.52 -1.97
C LEU A 91 7.14 1.53 -2.25
N ILE A 92 6.85 2.67 -2.89
CA ILE A 92 7.82 3.74 -3.17
C ILE A 92 8.31 4.39 -1.88
N SER A 93 7.43 4.64 -0.90
CA SER A 93 7.81 5.20 0.40
C SER A 93 8.76 4.30 1.21
N TYR A 94 8.78 2.99 0.90
CA TYR A 94 9.71 2.00 1.44
C TYR A 94 10.88 1.65 0.51
N GLY A 95 11.08 2.37 -0.60
CA GLY A 95 12.27 2.27 -1.45
C GLY A 95 12.14 1.42 -2.72
N ALA A 96 10.92 1.11 -3.17
CA ALA A 96 10.73 0.60 -4.53
C ALA A 96 11.07 1.68 -5.57
N LEU A 97 11.85 1.33 -6.59
CA LEU A 97 12.42 2.26 -7.57
C LEU A 97 11.62 2.24 -8.89
N PRO A 98 11.04 3.37 -9.35
CA PRO A 98 10.22 3.41 -10.57
C PRO A 98 10.96 3.11 -11.89
N ASP A 99 12.28 3.24 -11.90
CA ASP A 99 13.12 3.09 -13.09
C ASP A 99 13.86 1.74 -13.13
N GLU A 100 13.68 0.87 -12.12
CA GLU A 100 14.20 -0.51 -12.18
C GLU A 100 13.36 -1.35 -13.15
N SER A 101 14.03 -2.23 -13.89
CA SER A 101 13.43 -3.06 -14.94
C SER A 101 13.23 -4.49 -14.47
N ASP A 102 12.05 -5.06 -14.76
CA ASP A 102 11.79 -6.48 -14.52
C ASP A 102 12.39 -7.41 -15.61
N GLU A 103 12.19 -8.73 -15.54
CA GLU A 103 12.79 -9.67 -16.52
C GLU A 103 12.32 -9.44 -17.98
N PHE A 104 11.20 -8.73 -18.16
CA PHE A 104 10.66 -8.38 -19.46
C PHE A 104 11.22 -7.04 -19.97
N ASN A 105 12.11 -6.41 -19.20
CA ASN A 105 12.58 -5.04 -19.35
C ASN A 105 11.45 -4.01 -19.23
N GLU A 106 10.35 -4.31 -18.52
CA GLU A 106 9.33 -3.30 -18.21
C GLU A 106 9.72 -2.53 -16.94
N THR A 107 9.77 -1.20 -17.02
CA THR A 107 9.89 -0.33 -15.83
C THR A 107 8.51 0.19 -15.38
N ALA A 108 8.40 0.53 -14.11
CA ALA A 108 7.21 1.18 -13.57
C ALA A 108 6.91 2.52 -14.27
N ARG A 109 7.94 3.32 -14.58
CA ARG A 109 7.80 4.60 -15.31
C ARG A 109 7.28 4.45 -16.75
N GLU A 110 7.51 3.30 -17.40
CA GLU A 110 6.92 2.99 -18.71
C GLU A 110 5.51 2.40 -18.60
N LEU A 111 5.26 1.56 -17.58
CA LEU A 111 3.98 0.89 -17.40
C LEU A 111 2.81 1.85 -17.16
N ILE A 112 3.04 2.98 -16.48
CA ILE A 112 1.99 3.98 -16.21
C ILE A 112 1.40 4.60 -17.48
N GLN A 113 2.05 4.48 -18.64
CA GLN A 113 1.48 4.90 -19.93
C GLN A 113 0.24 4.07 -20.33
N LYS A 114 0.03 2.91 -19.68
CA LYS A 114 -1.11 2.02 -19.86
C LYS A 114 -2.17 2.17 -18.75
N SER A 115 -1.87 2.92 -17.69
CA SER A 115 -2.73 3.12 -16.51
C SER A 115 -3.85 4.13 -16.78
N ALA A 116 -5.00 3.95 -16.13
CA ALA A 116 -6.07 4.96 -16.11
C ALA A 116 -5.70 6.21 -15.27
N TYR A 117 -4.69 6.11 -14.40
CA TYR A 117 -4.29 7.11 -13.40
C TYR A 117 -2.86 7.63 -13.65
N ILE A 118 -2.53 7.86 -14.92
CA ILE A 118 -1.18 8.23 -15.37
C ILE A 118 -0.62 9.49 -14.68
N ASP A 119 -1.45 10.48 -14.37
CA ASP A 119 -1.02 11.76 -13.81
C ASP A 119 -0.88 11.69 -12.28
N GLU A 120 -1.71 10.89 -11.62
CA GLU A 120 -1.54 10.49 -10.21
C GLU A 120 -0.24 9.69 -10.03
N TRP A 121 0.04 8.72 -10.90
CA TRP A 121 1.29 7.95 -10.83
C TRP A 121 2.55 8.82 -11.04
N LYS A 122 2.54 9.75 -12.00
CA LYS A 122 3.62 10.75 -12.14
C LYS A 122 3.80 11.54 -10.85
N THR A 123 2.69 11.97 -10.24
CA THR A 123 2.71 12.74 -8.99
C THR A 123 3.36 11.94 -7.86
N ILE A 124 3.05 10.65 -7.72
CA ILE A 124 3.70 9.74 -6.75
C ILE A 124 5.20 9.58 -7.05
N PHE A 125 5.59 9.35 -8.32
CA PHE A 125 7.00 9.19 -8.70
C PHE A 125 7.84 10.45 -8.46
N ASP A 126 7.23 11.62 -8.59
CA ASP A 126 7.87 12.92 -8.34
C ASP A 126 7.82 13.31 -6.83
N GLY A 127 7.43 12.38 -5.94
CA GLY A 127 7.45 12.54 -4.48
C GLY A 127 6.19 13.13 -3.85
N GLY A 128 5.11 13.26 -4.62
CA GLY A 128 3.78 13.60 -4.12
C GLY A 128 3.02 12.39 -3.55
N THR A 129 1.76 12.62 -3.18
CA THR A 129 0.86 11.60 -2.63
C THR A 129 -0.40 11.48 -3.50
N VAL A 130 -1.12 10.37 -3.34
CA VAL A 130 -2.47 10.18 -3.88
C VAL A 130 -3.42 11.29 -3.41
N SER A 131 -4.32 11.74 -4.27
CA SER A 131 -5.25 12.84 -3.98
C SER A 131 -6.37 12.43 -3.00
N SER A 132 -6.82 13.38 -2.17
CA SER A 132 -7.97 13.20 -1.27
C SER A 132 -9.21 12.67 -2.00
N ASP A 133 -9.44 13.14 -3.22
CA ASP A 133 -10.60 12.77 -4.04
C ASP A 133 -10.55 11.29 -4.46
N TYR A 134 -9.36 10.79 -4.81
CA TYR A 134 -9.16 9.37 -5.09
C TYR A 134 -9.35 8.53 -3.82
N VAL A 135 -8.73 8.91 -2.69
CA VAL A 135 -8.87 8.14 -1.43
C VAL A 135 -10.32 8.17 -0.91
N THR A 136 -11.05 9.25 -1.16
CA THR A 136 -12.49 9.36 -0.91
C THR A 136 -13.28 8.37 -1.78
N LYS A 137 -12.98 8.29 -3.08
CA LYS A 137 -13.57 7.31 -4.01
C LYS A 137 -13.29 5.87 -3.57
N GLU A 138 -12.06 5.54 -3.18
CA GLU A 138 -11.70 4.21 -2.67
C GLU A 138 -12.42 3.87 -1.36
N SER A 139 -12.72 4.85 -0.51
CA SER A 139 -13.55 4.66 0.69
C SER A 139 -14.96 4.16 0.35
N PHE A 140 -15.55 4.65 -0.76
CA PHE A 140 -16.85 4.16 -1.24
C PHE A 140 -16.77 2.74 -1.82
N ILE A 141 -15.71 2.42 -2.55
CA ILE A 141 -15.47 1.08 -3.11
C ILE A 141 -15.32 0.07 -1.97
N LEU A 142 -14.46 0.36 -0.99
CA LEU A 142 -14.22 -0.43 0.22
C LEU A 142 -15.50 -0.76 1.01
N LEU A 143 -16.51 0.12 1.04
CA LEU A 143 -17.81 -0.15 1.68
C LEU A 143 -18.83 -0.83 0.75
N SER A 144 -18.69 -0.66 -0.56
CA SER A 144 -19.60 -1.23 -1.56
C SER A 144 -19.31 -2.70 -1.84
N GLU A 145 -18.04 -3.10 -1.80
CA GLU A 145 -17.62 -4.48 -2.02
C GLU A 145 -18.22 -5.46 -1.00
N THR A 146 -18.48 -6.69 -1.45
CA THR A 146 -18.98 -7.79 -0.62
C THR A 146 -17.90 -8.82 -0.28
N ALA A 147 -16.70 -8.74 -0.85
CA ALA A 147 -15.64 -9.73 -0.63
C ALA A 147 -14.99 -9.62 0.76
N ILE A 148 -14.99 -8.42 1.36
CA ILE A 148 -14.34 -8.15 2.65
C ILE A 148 -15.34 -8.37 3.78
N ASP A 149 -15.58 -9.62 4.18
CA ASP A 149 -16.52 -9.94 5.28
C ASP A 149 -16.06 -9.40 6.66
N ASN A 150 -14.76 -9.11 6.81
CA ASN A 150 -14.19 -8.59 8.05
C ASN A 150 -14.35 -7.06 8.18
N GLN A 151 -15.30 -6.61 9.01
CA GLN A 151 -15.49 -5.19 9.31
C GLN A 151 -14.28 -4.54 10.01
N ASP A 152 -13.51 -5.27 10.81
CA ASP A 152 -12.35 -4.70 11.52
C ASP A 152 -11.21 -4.36 10.53
N ALA A 153 -11.04 -5.16 9.47
CA ALA A 153 -10.14 -4.85 8.37
C ALA A 153 -10.61 -3.61 7.58
N ARG A 154 -11.92 -3.50 7.26
CA ARG A 154 -12.47 -2.30 6.61
C ARG A 154 -12.22 -1.04 7.46
N ILE A 155 -12.47 -1.11 8.76
CA ILE A 155 -12.24 0.00 9.71
C ILE A 155 -10.77 0.43 9.69
N HIS A 156 -9.83 -0.52 9.68
CA HIS A 156 -8.41 -0.18 9.61
C HIS A 156 -8.06 0.55 8.31
N THR A 157 -8.49 0.03 7.16
CA THR A 157 -8.25 0.67 5.85
C THR A 157 -8.95 2.04 5.75
N MET A 158 -10.13 2.21 6.32
CA MET A 158 -10.81 3.52 6.41
C MET A 158 -10.04 4.52 7.26
N GLY A 159 -9.38 4.09 8.35
CA GLY A 159 -8.55 4.97 9.17
C GLY A 159 -7.37 5.53 8.39
N LEU A 160 -6.68 4.67 7.65
CA LEU A 160 -5.63 5.08 6.72
C LEU A 160 -6.16 6.03 5.63
N TYR A 161 -7.34 5.76 5.08
CA TYR A 161 -7.95 6.61 4.06
C TYR A 161 -8.28 8.00 4.61
N ARG A 162 -8.76 8.08 5.86
CA ARG A 162 -8.97 9.35 6.58
C ARG A 162 -7.66 10.06 6.91
N GLU A 163 -6.59 9.34 7.28
CA GLU A 163 -5.25 9.91 7.47
C GLU A 163 -4.72 10.60 6.20
N ARG A 164 -5.10 10.09 5.01
CA ARG A 164 -4.83 10.71 3.70
C ARG A 164 -5.91 11.71 3.23
N GLY A 165 -6.80 12.13 4.12
CA GLY A 165 -7.77 13.20 3.84
C GLY A 165 -9.02 12.78 3.06
N ALA A 166 -9.44 11.51 3.15
CA ALA A 166 -10.76 11.11 2.64
C ALA A 166 -11.89 11.90 3.31
N ASP A 167 -12.80 12.48 2.51
CA ASP A 167 -13.95 13.24 3.01
C ASP A 167 -15.06 12.28 3.46
N ILE A 168 -15.28 12.23 4.76
CA ILE A 168 -16.28 11.39 5.42
C ILE A 168 -17.73 11.78 5.08
N ASN A 169 -17.97 13.05 4.71
CA ASN A 169 -19.28 13.62 4.38
C ASN A 169 -19.50 13.74 2.87
N SER A 170 -18.58 13.22 2.06
CA SER A 170 -18.73 13.17 0.62
C SER A 170 -19.96 12.35 0.19
N ILE A 171 -20.40 12.57 -1.05
CA ILE A 171 -21.47 11.81 -1.69
C ILE A 171 -20.96 11.22 -3.01
N ASN A 172 -21.26 9.95 -3.25
CA ASN A 172 -20.88 9.26 -4.48
C ASN A 172 -21.84 9.56 -5.65
N SER A 173 -21.56 9.01 -6.83
CA SER A 173 -22.41 9.13 -8.03
C SER A 173 -23.81 8.54 -7.89
N ASP A 174 -24.00 7.59 -6.96
CA ASP A 174 -25.31 7.01 -6.62
C ASP A 174 -26.08 7.85 -5.60
N ASN A 175 -25.55 9.04 -5.26
CA ASN A 175 -26.12 9.98 -4.31
C ASN A 175 -26.24 9.37 -2.89
N GLN A 176 -25.16 8.75 -2.42
CA GLN A 176 -25.04 8.16 -1.08
C GLN A 176 -23.75 8.63 -0.38
N SER A 177 -23.80 8.88 0.93
CA SER A 177 -22.61 9.06 1.76
C SER A 177 -22.09 7.73 2.34
N LEU A 178 -20.87 7.72 2.89
CA LEU A 178 -20.29 6.53 3.51
C LEU A 178 -21.20 5.95 4.61
N LEU A 179 -21.81 6.82 5.43
CA LEU A 179 -22.76 6.44 6.48
C LEU A 179 -24.03 5.77 5.91
N MET A 180 -24.53 6.25 4.75
CA MET A 180 -25.67 5.64 4.06
C MET A 180 -25.33 4.25 3.51
N ILE A 181 -24.14 4.08 2.92
CA ILE A 181 -23.69 2.76 2.43
C ILE A 181 -23.53 1.79 3.61
N ALA A 182 -22.81 2.19 4.66
CA ALA A 182 -22.61 1.37 5.87
C ALA A 182 -23.95 0.95 6.50
N SER A 183 -24.91 1.87 6.60
CA SER A 183 -26.29 1.57 7.03
C SER A 183 -26.97 0.56 6.10
N SER A 184 -26.95 0.78 4.79
CA SER A 184 -27.62 -0.08 3.81
C SER A 184 -27.08 -1.52 3.79
N LYS A 185 -25.78 -1.68 4.08
CA LYS A 185 -25.04 -2.94 4.15
C LYS A 185 -25.07 -3.59 5.55
N ASN A 186 -25.74 -2.97 6.53
CA ASN A 186 -25.80 -3.41 7.93
C ASN A 186 -24.41 -3.55 8.60
N LEU A 187 -23.46 -2.68 8.27
CA LEU A 187 -22.10 -2.67 8.82
C LEU A 187 -22.05 -1.89 10.15
N VAL A 188 -22.62 -2.46 11.21
CA VAL A 188 -22.81 -1.78 12.50
C VAL A 188 -21.50 -1.23 13.07
N LYS A 189 -20.40 -2.01 13.09
CA LYS A 189 -19.11 -1.54 13.59
C LYS A 189 -18.55 -0.38 12.76
N VAL A 190 -18.78 -0.40 11.44
CA VAL A 190 -18.36 0.69 10.55
C VAL A 190 -19.16 1.96 10.81
N VAL A 191 -20.45 1.83 11.12
CA VAL A 191 -21.27 2.98 11.57
C VAL A 191 -20.75 3.52 12.89
N ASP A 192 -20.55 2.67 13.91
CA ASP A 192 -19.99 3.09 15.21
C ASP A 192 -18.62 3.79 15.05
N TYR A 193 -17.78 3.29 14.13
CA TYR A 193 -16.49 3.89 13.79
C TYR A 193 -16.63 5.24 13.10
N LEU A 194 -17.45 5.36 12.05
CA LEU A 194 -17.74 6.63 11.38
C LEU A 194 -18.28 7.67 12.38
N CYS A 195 -19.17 7.25 13.27
CA CYS A 195 -19.79 8.08 14.30
C CYS A 195 -18.86 8.43 15.47
N SER A 196 -17.63 7.93 15.49
CA SER A 196 -16.60 8.36 16.45
C SER A 196 -15.86 9.64 16.01
N PHE A 197 -16.08 10.11 14.78
CA PHE A 197 -15.46 11.31 14.23
C PHE A 197 -16.31 12.56 14.47
N GLU A 198 -15.71 13.59 15.08
CA GLU A 198 -16.40 14.85 15.41
C GLU A 198 -16.87 15.62 14.16
N GLU A 199 -16.17 15.46 13.03
CA GLU A 199 -16.50 16.14 11.77
C GLU A 199 -17.59 15.44 10.94
N LEU A 200 -18.09 14.26 11.33
CA LEU A 200 -19.19 13.59 10.63
C LEU A 200 -20.49 14.43 10.76
N ASP A 201 -21.20 14.63 9.65
CA ASP A 201 -22.60 15.06 9.67
C ASP A 201 -23.52 13.82 9.64
N PRO A 202 -24.04 13.37 10.81
CA PRO A 202 -24.95 12.22 10.86
C PRO A 202 -26.28 12.50 10.13
N ASN A 203 -26.65 13.77 9.94
CA ASN A 203 -27.90 14.20 9.35
C ASN A 203 -27.75 14.68 7.90
N LEU A 204 -26.60 14.40 7.27
CA LEU A 204 -26.37 14.64 5.86
C LEU A 204 -27.52 14.04 5.03
N THR A 205 -28.22 14.90 4.29
CA THR A 205 -29.35 14.50 3.45
C THR A 205 -28.98 14.46 1.98
N VAL A 206 -29.47 13.43 1.29
CA VAL A 206 -29.40 13.32 -0.18
C VAL A 206 -30.80 13.37 -0.79
N THR A 207 -30.93 14.05 -1.92
CA THR A 207 -32.23 14.24 -2.59
C THR A 207 -32.49 13.15 -3.62
N VAL A 208 -33.43 12.25 -3.36
CA VAL A 208 -33.83 11.19 -4.28
C VAL A 208 -35.17 11.54 -4.94
N ILE A 209 -35.21 11.57 -6.26
CA ILE A 209 -36.43 11.85 -7.04
C ILE A 209 -37.16 10.53 -7.32
N ARG A 210 -38.39 10.38 -6.83
CA ARG A 210 -39.27 9.23 -7.15
C ARG A 210 -40.64 9.72 -7.57
N ARG A 211 -41.10 9.29 -8.76
CA ARG A 211 -42.44 9.63 -9.32
C ARG A 211 -42.75 11.14 -9.32
N ARG A 212 -41.75 11.98 -9.69
CA ARG A 212 -41.81 13.46 -9.65
C ARG A 212 -42.05 14.07 -8.26
N ARG A 213 -41.68 13.35 -7.19
CA ARG A 213 -41.56 13.89 -5.83
C ARG A 213 -40.11 13.78 -5.38
N GLU A 214 -39.63 14.82 -4.73
CA GLU A 214 -38.33 14.85 -4.06
C GLU A 214 -38.48 14.28 -2.65
N PHE A 215 -37.48 13.50 -2.24
CA PHE A 215 -37.34 12.94 -0.90
C PHE A 215 -35.94 13.24 -0.42
N HIS A 216 -35.81 13.93 0.70
CA HIS A 216 -34.53 14.05 1.41
C HIS A 216 -34.41 12.84 2.35
N ILE A 217 -33.33 12.07 2.21
CA ILE A 217 -33.10 10.87 3.02
C ILE A 217 -31.76 10.96 3.73
N THR A 218 -31.73 10.49 4.99
CA THR A 218 -30.52 10.31 5.82
C THR A 218 -30.10 8.84 5.80
N ALA A 219 -29.01 8.50 6.49
CA ALA A 219 -28.64 7.10 6.71
C ALA A 219 -29.76 6.26 7.38
N MET A 220 -30.62 6.87 8.20
CA MET A 220 -31.76 6.20 8.86
C MET A 220 -32.72 5.54 7.87
N PHE A 221 -32.89 6.11 6.67
CA PHE A 221 -33.74 5.54 5.61
C PHE A 221 -33.29 4.15 5.15
N TYR A 222 -31.98 3.89 5.20
CA TYR A 222 -31.36 2.64 4.78
C TYR A 222 -31.28 1.59 5.90
N ALA A 223 -31.65 1.94 7.13
CA ALA A 223 -31.49 1.09 8.31
C ALA A 223 -32.55 -0.03 8.37
N GLN A 224 -32.14 -1.25 8.00
CA GLN A 224 -33.06 -2.40 7.92
C GLN A 224 -33.28 -3.10 9.28
N THR A 225 -32.28 -3.09 10.17
CA THR A 225 -32.30 -3.81 11.45
C THR A 225 -32.55 -2.88 12.66
N PRO A 226 -33.11 -3.38 13.78
CA PRO A 226 -33.22 -2.60 15.01
C PRO A 226 -31.86 -2.17 15.59
N GLU A 227 -30.84 -3.01 15.42
CA GLU A 227 -29.46 -2.75 15.86
C GLU A 227 -28.87 -1.56 15.08
N MET A 228 -28.94 -1.58 13.74
CA MET A 228 -28.49 -0.45 12.90
C MET A 228 -29.24 0.84 13.23
N LYS A 229 -30.56 0.78 13.46
CA LYS A 229 -31.34 1.95 13.90
C LYS A 229 -30.87 2.47 15.27
N SER A 230 -30.46 1.60 16.18
CA SER A 230 -29.90 2.00 17.47
C SER A 230 -28.54 2.66 17.32
N ALA A 231 -27.64 2.11 16.50
CA ALA A 231 -26.33 2.70 16.22
C ALA A 231 -26.47 4.12 15.62
N LEU A 232 -27.33 4.28 14.61
CA LEU A 232 -27.60 5.58 13.99
C LEU A 232 -28.27 6.58 14.94
N ARG A 233 -29.16 6.14 15.85
CA ARG A 233 -29.71 7.02 16.90
C ARG A 233 -28.63 7.46 17.89
N ASN A 234 -27.72 6.57 18.28
CA ASN A 234 -26.57 6.91 19.14
C ASN A 234 -25.62 7.90 18.45
N CYS A 235 -25.51 7.81 17.12
CA CYS A 235 -24.79 8.73 16.24
C CYS A 235 -25.49 10.10 16.05
N GLY A 236 -26.69 10.30 16.59
CA GLY A 236 -27.44 11.55 16.45
C GLY A 236 -28.21 11.71 15.12
N VAL A 237 -28.41 10.63 14.37
CA VAL A 237 -29.23 10.64 13.14
C VAL A 237 -30.72 10.75 13.50
N THR A 238 -31.41 11.75 12.96
CA THR A 238 -32.85 11.96 13.17
C THR A 238 -33.72 11.11 12.22
N GLU A 239 -34.97 10.88 12.62
CA GLU A 239 -36.00 10.18 11.83
C GLU A 239 -36.69 11.06 10.79
#